data_AF-A0A933XHD7-F1
#
_entry.id   AF-A0A933XHD7-F1
#
_cell.length_a   1.000
_cell.length_b   1.000
_cell.length_c   1.000
_cell.angle_alpha   90.00
_cell.angle_beta   90.00
_cell.angle_gamma   90.00
#
_symmetry.space_group_name_H-M   'P 1'
#
loop_
_entity.id
_entity.type
_entity.pdbx_description
1 polymer ?
#
loop_
_entity_poly.entity_id
_entity_poly.type
_entity_poly.pdbx_seq_one_letter_code
_entity_poly.pdbx_strand_id
1 'polypeptide(L)'
;MPLFDEQMLKGAMKVDYEKMFKRTVNIAKIVNKSESIEIKTPNGTSISFLKKNRKAIADTGLITKPGTFSNLPAGEVFLAPLEGTAEGKLVLEWAPTRKLKRPVILHVEKGFVTSVEGKEKYVDYLKQKFSENRNNRNIAELGIGTNDRASRPDNILESEKIFGTIHIAFGDNSTFGGKTRASFHQDFVFFKPTLTLISKSGSKKVLMKDGKTVLNRDSSD
;
A
#
# COMPACT_ATOMS: atom_id res chain seq x y z
N MET A 1 19.43 -0.14 -6.21
CA MET A 1 17.98 -0.37 -6.00
C MET A 1 17.75 -1.87 -5.96
N PRO A 2 17.60 -2.46 -4.78
CA PRO A 2 17.33 -3.89 -4.65
C PRO A 2 16.12 -4.29 -5.49
N LEU A 3 16.15 -5.48 -6.10
CA LEU A 3 15.08 -6.03 -6.94
C LEU A 3 14.82 -5.29 -8.28
N PHE A 4 15.68 -4.34 -8.67
CA PHE A 4 15.63 -3.80 -10.02
C PHE A 4 15.78 -4.91 -11.07
N ASP A 5 14.95 -4.81 -12.11
CA ASP A 5 14.97 -5.70 -13.27
C ASP A 5 14.94 -4.85 -14.55
N GLU A 6 15.79 -5.16 -15.53
CA GLU A 6 15.90 -4.41 -16.79
C GLU A 6 14.56 -4.34 -17.56
N GLN A 7 13.67 -5.34 -17.37
CA GLN A 7 12.33 -5.31 -17.97
C GLN A 7 11.51 -4.10 -17.50
N MET A 8 11.78 -3.55 -16.31
CA MET A 8 11.14 -2.33 -15.82
C MET A 8 11.42 -1.12 -16.73
N LEU A 9 12.62 -1.05 -17.34
CA LEU A 9 12.98 -0.01 -18.33
C LEU A 9 12.14 -0.12 -19.61
N LYS A 10 11.61 -1.31 -19.89
CA LYS A 10 10.77 -1.61 -21.06
C LYS A 10 9.27 -1.54 -20.75
N GLY A 11 8.89 -1.68 -19.48
CA GLY A 11 7.52 -1.63 -18.97
C GLY A 11 7.25 -0.41 -18.09
N ALA A 12 7.26 -0.61 -16.76
CA ALA A 12 6.82 0.37 -15.76
C ALA A 12 7.49 1.76 -15.87
N MET A 13 8.75 1.84 -16.30
CA MET A 13 9.46 3.11 -16.45
C MET A 13 9.21 3.82 -17.79
N LYS A 14 8.48 3.20 -18.73
CA LYS A 14 7.94 3.84 -19.95
C LYS A 14 6.55 4.46 -19.74
N VAL A 15 6.16 4.67 -18.49
CA VAL A 15 4.92 5.36 -18.14
C VAL A 15 4.95 6.80 -18.65
N ASP A 16 3.77 7.34 -18.96
CA ASP A 16 3.60 8.77 -19.13
C ASP A 16 3.68 9.44 -17.75
N TYR A 17 4.85 10.00 -17.44
CA TYR A 17 5.12 10.59 -16.12
C TYR A 17 4.23 11.79 -15.83
N GLU A 18 3.82 12.58 -16.82
CA GLU A 18 2.92 13.72 -16.57
C GLU A 18 1.52 13.24 -16.18
N LYS A 19 1.00 12.24 -16.90
CA LYS A 19 -0.29 11.64 -16.59
C LYS A 19 -0.26 10.94 -15.24
N MET A 20 0.80 10.19 -14.95
CA MET A 20 1.00 9.54 -13.66
C MET A 20 1.11 10.57 -12.54
N PHE A 21 1.90 11.63 -12.71
CA PHE A 21 2.02 12.71 -11.74
C PHE A 21 0.66 13.33 -11.39
N LYS A 22 -0.12 13.73 -12.41
CA LYS A 22 -1.46 14.32 -12.21
C LYS A 22 -2.37 13.36 -11.43
N ARG A 23 -2.37 12.08 -11.80
CA ARG A 23 -3.14 11.02 -11.13
C ARG A 23 -2.73 10.84 -9.67
N THR A 24 -1.44 10.63 -9.41
CA THR A 24 -0.89 10.38 -8.07
C THR A 24 -1.14 11.56 -7.14
N VAL A 25 -0.87 12.79 -7.59
CA VAL A 25 -1.11 13.99 -6.79
C VAL A 25 -2.60 14.17 -6.49
N ASN A 26 -3.48 13.92 -7.47
CA ASN A 26 -4.93 14.02 -7.23
C ASN A 26 -5.41 12.98 -6.21
N ILE A 27 -4.97 11.73 -6.33
CA ILE A 27 -5.30 10.69 -5.36
C ILE A 27 -4.80 11.07 -3.97
N ALA A 28 -3.56 11.54 -3.83
CA ALA A 28 -3.02 11.99 -2.55
C ALA A 28 -3.84 13.15 -1.96
N LYS A 29 -4.27 14.13 -2.76
CA LYS A 29 -5.14 15.22 -2.32
C LYS A 29 -6.48 14.72 -1.78
N ILE A 30 -7.09 13.73 -2.43
CA ILE A 30 -8.37 13.15 -2.01
C ILE A 30 -8.20 12.35 -0.71
N VAL A 31 -7.18 11.49 -0.65
CA VAL A 31 -6.86 10.70 0.56
C VAL A 31 -6.54 11.60 1.74
N ASN A 32 -5.87 12.73 1.52
CA ASN A 32 -5.54 13.67 2.61
C ASN A 32 -6.76 14.28 3.30
N LYS A 33 -7.96 14.26 2.67
CA LYS A 33 -9.21 14.75 3.26
C LYS A 33 -9.91 13.73 4.18
N SER A 34 -9.42 12.48 4.25
CA SER A 34 -10.02 11.44 5.09
C SER A 34 -9.43 11.40 6.49
N GLU A 35 -10.27 11.02 7.45
CA GLU A 35 -9.93 10.74 8.85
C GLU A 35 -9.59 9.25 9.04
N SER A 36 -10.30 8.36 8.35
CA SER A 36 -10.06 6.91 8.38
C SER A 36 -10.27 6.26 7.01
N ILE A 37 -9.80 5.03 6.87
CA ILE A 37 -9.83 4.26 5.64
C ILE A 37 -10.34 2.85 5.94
N GLU A 38 -11.24 2.36 5.10
CA GLU A 38 -11.72 0.97 5.07
C GLU A 38 -11.33 0.33 3.73
N ILE A 39 -10.75 -0.86 3.77
CA ILE A 39 -10.32 -1.61 2.59
C ILE A 39 -10.95 -3.00 2.63
N LYS A 40 -11.51 -3.42 1.50
CA LYS A 40 -11.96 -4.80 1.27
C LYS A 40 -11.44 -5.30 -0.06
N THR A 41 -11.16 -6.59 -0.17
CA THR A 41 -10.80 -7.21 -1.44
C THR A 41 -11.56 -8.53 -1.65
N PRO A 42 -11.66 -9.01 -2.91
CA PRO A 42 -12.35 -10.26 -3.21
C PRO A 42 -11.77 -11.50 -2.52
N ASN A 43 -10.49 -11.50 -2.15
CA ASN A 43 -9.84 -12.64 -1.48
C ASN A 43 -10.18 -12.75 0.03
N GLY A 44 -11.05 -11.88 0.53
CA GLY A 44 -11.50 -11.87 1.92
C GLY A 44 -10.66 -10.99 2.84
N THR A 45 -9.70 -10.23 2.30
CA THR A 45 -9.04 -9.14 3.04
C THR A 45 -10.06 -8.08 3.41
N SER A 46 -10.06 -7.66 4.67
CA SER A 46 -10.88 -6.57 5.19
C SER A 46 -10.13 -5.91 6.34
N ILE A 47 -9.66 -4.69 6.15
CA ILE A 47 -8.91 -3.95 7.16
C ILE A 47 -9.41 -2.50 7.22
N SER A 48 -9.38 -1.92 8.41
CA SER A 48 -9.65 -0.49 8.61
C SER A 48 -8.63 0.10 9.56
N PHE A 49 -8.37 1.40 9.46
CA PHE A 49 -7.49 2.13 10.36
C PHE A 49 -7.76 3.63 10.31
N LEU A 50 -7.31 4.34 11.36
CA LEU A 50 -7.33 5.79 11.36
C LEU A 50 -6.09 6.32 10.64
N LYS A 51 -6.28 7.41 9.91
CA LYS A 51 -5.22 8.24 9.33
C LYS A 51 -5.06 9.53 10.14
N LYS A 52 -6.18 10.12 10.59
CA LYS A 52 -6.22 11.46 11.19
C LYS A 52 -5.40 12.46 10.36
N ASN A 53 -4.44 13.12 11.00
CA ASN A 53 -3.55 14.11 10.41
C ASN A 53 -2.33 13.52 9.69
N ARG A 54 -2.18 12.18 9.60
CA ARG A 54 -1.10 11.56 8.82
C ARG A 54 -1.22 11.98 7.36
N LYS A 55 -0.14 12.45 6.76
CA LYS A 55 -0.13 12.96 5.39
C LYS A 55 0.06 11.80 4.42
N ALA A 56 -0.79 11.71 3.41
CA ALA A 56 -0.55 10.90 2.23
C ALA A 56 0.42 11.62 1.29
N ILE A 57 1.50 10.93 0.92
CA ILE A 57 2.60 11.43 0.10
C ILE A 57 2.47 10.82 -1.29
N ALA A 58 2.76 11.61 -2.33
CA ALA A 58 2.74 11.17 -3.71
C ALA A 58 4.18 10.88 -4.19
N ASP A 59 4.47 9.63 -4.52
CA ASP A 59 5.72 9.26 -5.19
C ASP A 59 5.47 9.20 -6.71
N THR A 60 6.12 10.12 -7.44
CA THR A 60 5.73 10.45 -8.83
C THR A 60 6.83 10.21 -9.86
N GLY A 61 8.05 9.90 -9.47
CA GLY A 61 9.17 9.71 -10.40
C GLY A 61 9.80 11.00 -10.93
N LEU A 62 9.16 12.15 -10.69
CA LEU A 62 9.67 13.44 -11.15
C LEU A 62 10.66 14.04 -10.15
N ILE A 63 11.94 13.73 -10.36
CA ILE A 63 13.07 14.20 -9.54
C ILE A 63 13.70 15.43 -10.22
N THR A 64 12.95 16.52 -10.33
CA THR A 64 13.38 17.73 -11.08
C THR A 64 13.89 18.88 -10.21
N LYS A 65 13.85 18.74 -8.89
CA LYS A 65 14.27 19.77 -7.93
C LYS A 65 15.23 19.21 -6.87
N PRO A 66 16.19 20.00 -6.36
CA PRO A 66 17.03 19.59 -5.25
C PRO A 66 16.21 19.13 -4.03
N GLY A 67 16.63 18.02 -3.41
CA GLY A 67 15.94 17.44 -2.25
C GLY A 67 14.69 16.63 -2.57
N THR A 68 14.33 16.45 -3.85
CA THR A 68 13.27 15.50 -4.24
C THR A 68 13.81 14.07 -4.22
N PHE A 69 13.00 13.15 -3.73
CA PHE A 69 13.30 11.73 -3.66
C PHE A 69 12.10 10.95 -4.23
N SER A 70 12.38 9.85 -4.91
CA SER A 70 11.36 9.00 -5.55
C SER A 70 11.95 7.61 -5.81
N ASN A 71 11.11 6.58 -5.78
CA ASN A 71 11.49 5.25 -6.24
C ASN A 71 11.29 5.15 -7.76
N LEU A 72 12.07 4.30 -8.43
CA LEU A 72 11.87 3.96 -9.84
C LEU A 72 11.72 2.44 -9.97
N PRO A 73 10.71 1.89 -10.68
CA PRO A 73 9.54 2.59 -11.18
C PRO A 73 8.78 3.31 -10.06
N ALA A 74 8.28 4.51 -10.36
CA ALA A 74 7.48 5.31 -9.45
C ALA A 74 6.00 5.01 -9.65
N GLY A 75 5.15 5.71 -8.89
CA GLY A 75 3.71 5.73 -9.09
C GLY A 75 2.98 5.10 -7.94
N GLU A 76 2.97 5.79 -6.81
CA GLU A 76 2.13 5.42 -5.67
C GLU A 76 1.75 6.62 -4.82
N VAL A 77 0.67 6.44 -4.06
CA VAL A 77 0.35 7.30 -2.92
C VAL A 77 0.47 6.47 -1.65
N PHE A 78 1.31 6.90 -0.71
CA PHE A 78 1.56 6.15 0.51
C PHE A 78 1.36 6.99 1.78
N LEU A 79 1.04 6.33 2.89
CA LEU A 79 0.92 6.94 4.21
C LEU A 79 1.16 5.91 5.32
N ALA A 80 1.62 6.38 6.48
CA ALA A 80 1.62 5.59 7.70
C ALA A 80 0.22 5.63 8.36
N PRO A 81 -0.45 4.47 8.57
CA PRO A 81 -1.62 4.39 9.43
C PRO A 81 -1.29 4.90 10.84
N LEU A 82 -2.31 5.40 11.56
CA LEU A 82 -2.12 5.75 12.95
C LEU A 82 -1.91 4.47 13.76
N GLU A 83 -0.77 4.39 14.45
CA GLU A 83 -0.40 3.24 15.26
C GLU A 83 -1.49 2.94 16.29
N GLY A 84 -1.70 1.66 16.58
CA GLY A 84 -2.71 1.26 17.56
C GLY A 84 -4.14 1.19 17.02
N THR A 85 -4.40 1.55 15.75
CA THR A 85 -5.78 1.72 15.24
C THR A 85 -6.19 0.76 14.14
N ALA A 86 -5.26 -0.01 13.57
CA ALA A 86 -5.62 -0.94 12.51
C ALA A 86 -6.32 -2.18 13.08
N GLU A 87 -7.42 -2.57 12.45
CA GLU A 87 -8.27 -3.70 12.83
C GLU A 87 -8.69 -4.47 11.58
N GLY A 88 -8.61 -5.80 11.62
CA GLY A 88 -9.20 -6.66 10.61
C GLY A 88 -8.38 -7.89 10.24
N LYS A 89 -8.46 -8.28 8.97
CA LYS A 89 -7.87 -9.50 8.42
C LYS A 89 -7.22 -9.23 7.07
N LEU A 90 -6.00 -9.71 6.89
CA LEU A 90 -5.27 -9.66 5.63
C LEU A 90 -5.11 -11.08 5.07
N VAL A 91 -5.31 -11.25 3.76
CA VAL A 91 -5.11 -12.52 3.06
C VAL A 91 -4.04 -12.30 1.99
N LEU A 92 -2.84 -12.83 2.26
CA LEU A 92 -1.69 -12.72 1.35
C LEU A 92 -1.71 -13.86 0.34
N GLU A 93 -1.65 -13.52 -0.93
CA GLU A 93 -1.51 -14.48 -2.04
C GLU A 93 -0.14 -14.41 -2.71
N TRP A 94 0.63 -13.36 -2.40
CA TRP A 94 1.95 -13.09 -2.92
C TRP A 94 2.91 -12.81 -1.76
N ALA A 95 4.09 -13.43 -1.84
CA ALA A 95 5.28 -12.95 -1.16
C ALA A 95 5.96 -11.89 -2.06
N PRO A 96 6.92 -11.12 -1.53
CA PRO A 96 7.54 -10.01 -2.26
C PRO A 96 8.11 -10.35 -3.65
N THR A 97 8.51 -11.60 -3.87
CA THR A 97 9.15 -12.02 -5.13
C THR A 97 8.48 -13.21 -5.81
N ARG A 98 7.32 -13.68 -5.31
CA ARG A 98 6.64 -14.86 -5.86
C ARG A 98 5.21 -14.99 -5.41
N LYS A 99 4.40 -15.69 -6.21
CA LYS A 99 3.09 -16.17 -5.77
C LYS A 99 3.26 -17.24 -4.68
N LEU A 100 2.39 -17.21 -3.68
CA LEU A 100 2.30 -18.26 -2.67
C LEU A 100 1.54 -19.47 -3.24
N LYS A 101 1.89 -20.68 -2.80
CA LYS A 101 1.15 -21.89 -3.23
C LYS A 101 -0.21 -21.97 -2.54
N ARG A 102 -0.30 -21.43 -1.33
CA ARG A 102 -1.52 -21.30 -0.53
C ARG A 102 -1.55 -19.93 0.14
N PRO A 103 -2.73 -19.34 0.38
CA PRO A 103 -2.81 -18.05 1.04
C PRO A 103 -2.28 -18.10 2.49
N VAL A 104 -1.75 -16.98 2.96
CA VAL A 104 -1.41 -16.73 4.37
C VAL A 104 -2.40 -15.73 4.93
N ILE A 105 -3.02 -16.06 6.06
CA ILE A 105 -4.04 -15.25 6.70
C ILE A 105 -3.42 -14.59 7.93
N LEU A 106 -3.62 -13.29 8.08
CA LEU A 106 -3.17 -12.52 9.23
C LEU A 106 -4.35 -11.83 9.89
N HIS A 107 -4.41 -11.92 11.21
CA HIS A 107 -5.35 -11.17 12.03
C HIS A 107 -4.64 -9.95 12.59
N VAL A 108 -5.31 -8.80 12.53
CA VAL A 108 -4.79 -7.50 12.93
C VAL A 108 -5.69 -6.94 14.01
N GLU A 109 -5.11 -6.63 15.16
CA GLU A 109 -5.78 -5.96 16.26
C GLU A 109 -4.89 -4.86 16.84
N LYS A 110 -5.48 -3.72 17.16
CA LYS A 110 -4.81 -2.57 17.76
C LYS A 110 -3.52 -2.20 17.02
N GLY A 111 -3.57 -2.21 15.68
CA GLY A 111 -2.42 -1.85 14.84
C GLY A 111 -1.35 -2.93 14.65
N PHE A 112 -1.50 -4.12 15.24
CA PHE A 112 -0.49 -5.18 15.17
C PHE A 112 -1.07 -6.48 14.62
N VAL A 113 -0.25 -7.21 13.87
CA VAL A 113 -0.54 -8.61 13.53
C VAL A 113 -0.50 -9.47 14.80
N THR A 114 -1.64 -10.06 15.17
CA THR A 114 -1.81 -10.92 16.34
C THR A 114 -1.62 -12.40 16.01
N SER A 115 -2.17 -12.88 14.88
CA SER A 115 -1.99 -14.26 14.42
C SER A 115 -1.56 -14.32 12.95
N VAL A 116 -0.87 -15.42 12.60
CA VAL A 116 -0.48 -15.77 11.24
C VAL A 116 -0.80 -17.24 11.01
N GLU A 117 -1.65 -17.51 10.04
CA GLU A 117 -2.28 -18.80 9.79
C GLU A 117 -2.12 -19.22 8.32
N GLY A 118 -2.15 -20.52 8.07
CA GLY A 118 -2.03 -21.09 6.74
C GLY A 118 -1.08 -22.28 6.68
N LYS A 119 -1.07 -22.96 5.52
CA LYS A 119 -0.21 -24.13 5.26
C LYS A 119 0.94 -23.82 4.28
N GLU A 120 1.25 -22.53 4.10
CA GLU A 120 2.35 -22.05 3.27
C GLU A 120 3.61 -21.87 4.13
N LYS A 121 4.78 -22.28 3.63
CA LYS A 121 6.06 -22.12 4.37
C LYS A 121 6.38 -20.68 4.78
N TYR A 122 5.80 -19.71 4.08
CA TYR A 122 5.97 -18.29 4.36
C TYR A 122 5.37 -17.87 5.72
N VAL A 123 4.43 -18.66 6.29
CA VAL A 123 3.92 -18.48 7.65
C VAL A 123 5.07 -18.50 8.67
N ASP A 124 5.97 -19.49 8.55
CA ASP A 124 7.07 -19.67 9.52
C ASP A 124 8.07 -18.52 9.42
N TYR A 125 8.35 -18.04 8.21
CA TYR A 125 9.18 -16.85 7.98
C TYR A 125 8.59 -15.61 8.67
N LEU A 126 7.30 -15.34 8.47
CA LEU A 126 6.64 -14.20 9.11
C LEU A 126 6.62 -14.32 10.63
N LYS A 127 6.30 -15.52 11.16
CA LYS A 127 6.35 -15.77 12.61
C LYS A 127 7.74 -15.54 13.19
N GLN A 128 8.78 -15.99 12.50
CA GLN A 128 10.17 -15.74 12.90
C GLN A 128 10.44 -14.23 12.92
N LYS A 129 10.16 -13.50 11.83
CA LYS A 129 10.36 -12.05 11.77
C LYS A 129 9.59 -11.32 12.87
N PHE A 130 8.36 -11.73 13.15
CA PHE A 130 7.54 -11.15 14.21
C PHE A 130 7.97 -11.52 15.63
N SER A 131 8.81 -12.54 15.80
CA SER A 131 9.42 -12.92 17.08
C SER A 131 10.71 -12.14 17.37
N GLU A 132 11.42 -11.70 16.33
CA GLU A 132 12.66 -10.91 16.45
C GLU A 132 12.40 -9.54 17.11
N ASN A 133 11.25 -8.91 16.81
CA ASN A 133 10.84 -7.65 17.41
C ASN A 133 9.32 -7.48 17.31
N ARG A 134 8.66 -7.08 18.41
CA ARG A 134 7.22 -6.78 18.43
C ARG A 134 6.83 -5.74 17.38
N ASN A 135 7.68 -4.74 17.14
CA ASN A 135 7.41 -3.68 16.17
C ASN A 135 7.34 -4.20 14.72
N ASN A 136 7.93 -5.37 14.41
CA ASN A 136 7.81 -5.99 13.10
C ASN A 136 6.35 -6.36 12.76
N ARG A 137 5.46 -6.47 13.77
CA ARG A 137 4.03 -6.76 13.60
C ARG A 137 3.18 -5.53 13.29
N ASN A 138 3.74 -4.32 13.39
CA ASN A 138 3.01 -3.07 13.21
C ASN A 138 2.49 -2.95 11.76
N ILE A 139 1.24 -2.52 11.56
CA ILE A 139 0.76 -2.11 10.24
C ILE A 139 1.39 -0.76 9.91
N ALA A 140 2.37 -0.78 9.01
CA ALA A 140 3.34 0.29 8.82
C ALA A 140 2.92 1.28 7.74
N GLU A 141 2.36 0.76 6.64
CA GLU A 141 2.06 1.55 5.46
C GLU A 141 0.76 1.09 4.81
N LEU A 142 0.01 2.06 4.28
CA LEU A 142 -0.87 1.83 3.14
C LEU A 142 -0.25 2.55 1.96
N GLY A 143 -0.05 1.84 0.85
CA GLY A 143 0.19 2.45 -0.44
C GLY A 143 -0.85 2.09 -1.48
N ILE A 144 -1.00 2.97 -2.47
CA ILE A 144 -1.97 2.89 -3.55
C ILE A 144 -1.22 3.05 -4.86
N GLY A 145 -1.13 1.98 -5.65
CA GLY A 145 -0.41 1.99 -6.92
C GLY A 145 -1.12 2.86 -7.96
N THR A 146 -0.33 3.62 -8.73
CA THR A 146 -0.82 4.59 -9.73
C THR A 146 -0.10 4.50 -11.08
N ASN A 147 0.84 3.59 -11.26
CA ASN A 147 1.56 3.36 -12.52
C ASN A 147 0.78 2.39 -13.43
N ASP A 148 0.26 2.89 -14.56
CA ASP A 148 -0.53 2.11 -15.53
C ASP A 148 0.32 1.31 -16.53
N ARG A 149 1.64 1.32 -16.37
CA ARG A 149 2.58 0.45 -17.09
C ARG A 149 3.23 -0.60 -16.20
N ALA A 150 3.13 -0.48 -14.88
CA ALA A 150 3.52 -1.52 -13.94
C ALA A 150 2.53 -2.69 -14.02
N SER A 151 3.04 -3.91 -14.12
CA SER A 151 2.21 -5.10 -14.33
C SER A 151 2.76 -6.38 -13.70
N ARG A 152 3.96 -6.34 -13.12
CA ARG A 152 4.64 -7.50 -12.57
C ARG A 152 4.33 -7.72 -11.08
N PRO A 153 3.48 -8.71 -10.73
CA PRO A 153 3.16 -9.02 -9.32
C PRO A 153 4.29 -9.80 -8.60
N ASP A 154 5.24 -10.33 -9.36
CA ASP A 154 6.36 -11.16 -8.88
C ASP A 154 7.58 -10.34 -8.44
N ASN A 155 7.49 -9.01 -8.47
CA ASN A 155 8.57 -8.13 -8.07
C ASN A 155 8.00 -6.99 -7.22
N ILE A 156 8.24 -7.02 -5.90
CA ILE A 156 7.60 -6.09 -4.97
C ILE A 156 7.77 -4.62 -5.38
N LEU A 157 8.97 -4.25 -5.82
CA LEU A 157 9.34 -2.89 -6.24
C LEU A 157 8.48 -2.37 -7.40
N GLU A 158 8.09 -3.23 -8.35
CA GLU A 158 7.13 -2.86 -9.40
C GLU A 158 5.68 -3.06 -8.94
N SER A 159 5.42 -4.15 -8.23
CA SER A 159 4.06 -4.58 -7.90
C SER A 159 3.30 -3.58 -7.03
N GLU A 160 3.99 -2.90 -6.11
CA GLU A 160 3.43 -1.85 -5.24
C GLU A 160 2.97 -0.62 -6.04
N LYS A 161 3.52 -0.42 -7.25
CA LYS A 161 3.18 0.69 -8.14
C LYS A 161 2.01 0.38 -9.07
N ILE A 162 1.59 -0.88 -9.19
CA ILE A 162 0.57 -1.29 -10.18
C ILE A 162 -0.72 -0.49 -9.99
N PHE A 163 -1.13 0.21 -11.04
CA PHE A 163 -2.35 1.02 -10.99
C PHE A 163 -3.57 0.18 -10.65
N GLY A 164 -4.32 0.60 -9.63
CA GLY A 164 -5.52 -0.10 -9.18
C GLY A 164 -5.25 -1.20 -8.16
N THR A 165 -4.04 -1.27 -7.62
CA THR A 165 -3.71 -2.11 -6.46
C THR A 165 -3.47 -1.25 -5.23
N ILE A 166 -3.44 -1.90 -4.07
CA ILE A 166 -2.91 -1.32 -2.83
C ILE A 166 -1.89 -2.27 -2.25
N HIS A 167 -0.96 -1.76 -1.46
CA HIS A 167 -0.12 -2.58 -0.60
C HIS A 167 -0.27 -2.18 0.85
N ILE A 168 -0.03 -3.16 1.73
CA ILE A 168 0.08 -2.94 3.17
C ILE A 168 1.46 -3.44 3.59
N ALA A 169 2.22 -2.58 4.26
CA ALA A 169 3.52 -2.95 4.82
C ALA A 169 3.42 -3.31 6.29
N PHE A 170 4.33 -4.18 6.75
CA PHE A 170 4.52 -4.48 8.17
C PHE A 170 5.88 -3.96 8.67
N GLY A 171 5.94 -3.45 9.90
CA GLY A 171 7.17 -3.04 10.57
C GLY A 171 7.37 -1.53 10.70
N ASP A 172 8.51 -1.03 10.23
CA ASP A 172 8.97 0.35 10.40
C ASP A 172 8.13 1.33 9.59
N ASN A 173 7.73 2.43 10.22
CA ASN A 173 7.08 3.54 9.54
C ASN A 173 7.64 4.91 9.98
N SER A 174 8.82 4.91 10.61
CA SER A 174 9.38 6.06 11.32
C SER A 174 9.90 7.16 10.40
N THR A 175 10.12 6.85 9.12
CA THR A 175 10.74 7.76 8.13
C THR A 175 9.72 8.54 7.29
N PHE A 176 8.44 8.14 7.29
CA PHE A 176 7.40 8.75 6.46
C PHE A 176 6.12 9.14 7.23
N GLY A 177 6.31 9.41 8.52
CA GLY A 177 5.30 10.04 9.36
C GLY A 177 4.88 9.19 10.55
N GLY A 178 5.12 7.89 10.57
CA GLY A 178 4.86 7.04 11.73
C GLY A 178 5.84 7.24 12.89
N LYS A 179 5.66 6.46 13.95
CA LYS A 179 6.48 6.48 15.18
C LYS A 179 7.14 5.14 15.51
N THR A 180 6.76 4.09 14.80
CA THR A 180 7.28 2.74 15.06
C THR A 180 8.62 2.55 14.35
N ARG A 181 9.65 2.27 15.14
CA ARG A 181 10.98 1.88 14.65
C ARG A 181 11.16 0.36 14.66
N ALA A 182 11.61 -0.20 13.55
CA ALA A 182 11.88 -1.63 13.39
C ALA A 182 12.99 -1.86 12.33
N SER A 183 13.67 -3.00 12.39
CA SER A 183 14.61 -3.43 11.34
C SER A 183 13.93 -4.14 10.18
N PHE A 184 12.61 -4.17 10.18
CA PHE A 184 11.76 -4.86 9.21
C PHE A 184 10.81 -3.85 8.59
N HIS A 185 10.74 -3.85 7.27
CA HIS A 185 9.69 -3.19 6.50
C HIS A 185 9.42 -4.11 5.31
N GLN A 186 8.19 -4.61 5.19
CA GLN A 186 7.86 -5.55 4.13
C GLN A 186 6.45 -5.32 3.58
N ASP A 187 6.40 -5.03 2.29
CA ASP A 187 5.19 -4.77 1.53
C ASP A 187 4.53 -6.04 1.02
N PHE A 188 3.20 -6.02 1.03
CA PHE A 188 2.34 -7.05 0.43
C PHE A 188 1.25 -6.41 -0.40
N VAL A 189 1.15 -6.82 -1.68
CA VAL A 189 0.19 -6.25 -2.62
C VAL A 189 -1.14 -6.99 -2.59
N PHE A 190 -2.22 -6.22 -2.67
CA PHE A 190 -3.60 -6.67 -2.71
C PHE A 190 -4.28 -6.17 -3.99
N PHE A 191 -4.84 -7.11 -4.74
CA PHE A 191 -5.46 -6.86 -6.04
C PHE A 191 -6.96 -6.60 -5.91
N LYS A 192 -7.48 -5.78 -6.83
CA LYS A 192 -8.89 -5.41 -6.94
C LYS A 192 -9.48 -4.89 -5.61
N PRO A 193 -8.80 -3.99 -4.87
CA PRO A 193 -9.35 -3.48 -3.63
C PRO A 193 -10.54 -2.57 -3.91
N THR A 194 -11.48 -2.57 -2.97
CA THR A 194 -12.42 -1.49 -2.75
C THR A 194 -11.91 -0.68 -1.57
N LEU A 195 -11.52 0.57 -1.81
CA LEU A 195 -10.97 1.50 -0.82
C LEU A 195 -11.98 2.61 -0.57
N THR A 196 -12.46 2.69 0.66
CA THR A 196 -13.43 3.69 1.13
C THR A 196 -12.74 4.65 2.09
N LEU A 197 -12.86 5.93 1.79
CA LEU A 197 -12.38 7.04 2.61
C LEU A 197 -13.52 7.54 3.48
N ILE A 198 -13.25 7.79 4.75
CA ILE A 198 -14.23 8.28 5.71
C ILE A 198 -13.73 9.62 6.25
N SER A 199 -14.54 10.67 6.12
CA SER A 199 -14.21 12.01 6.62
C SER A 199 -14.37 12.10 8.14
N LYS A 200 -13.91 13.20 8.74
CA LYS A 200 -14.14 13.50 10.16
C LYS A 200 -15.62 13.59 10.54
N SER A 201 -16.48 13.96 9.59
CA SER A 201 -17.95 13.98 9.77
C SER A 201 -18.60 12.60 9.62
N GLY A 202 -17.83 11.56 9.32
CA GLY A 202 -18.35 10.20 9.08
C GLY A 202 -18.83 9.96 7.64
N SER A 203 -18.75 10.94 6.74
CA SER A 203 -19.15 10.79 5.35
C SER A 203 -18.23 9.82 4.61
N LYS A 204 -18.80 8.83 3.92
CA LYS A 204 -18.05 7.82 3.17
C LYS A 204 -17.92 8.20 1.69
N LYS A 205 -16.72 8.07 1.13
CA LYS A 205 -16.42 8.22 -0.30
C LYS A 205 -15.62 7.02 -0.78
N VAL A 206 -16.12 6.30 -1.77
CA VAL A 206 -15.36 5.23 -2.43
C VAL A 206 -14.33 5.87 -3.36
N LEU A 207 -13.04 5.67 -3.07
CA LEU A 207 -11.95 6.12 -3.94
C LEU A 207 -11.70 5.13 -5.08
N MET A 208 -11.79 3.85 -4.75
CA MET A 208 -11.52 2.74 -5.67
C MET A 208 -12.53 1.64 -5.42
N LYS A 209 -13.07 1.04 -6.49
CA LYS A 209 -13.97 -0.11 -6.44
C LYS A 209 -13.43 -1.18 -7.36
N ASP A 210 -13.14 -2.36 -6.80
CA ASP A 210 -12.59 -3.52 -7.52
C ASP A 210 -11.35 -3.19 -8.38
N GLY A 211 -10.46 -2.34 -7.84
CA GLY A 211 -9.25 -1.87 -8.51
C GLY A 211 -9.45 -0.75 -9.54
N LYS A 212 -10.68 -0.26 -9.72
CA LYS A 212 -10.99 0.88 -10.61
C LYS A 212 -11.18 2.14 -9.79
N THR A 213 -10.42 3.19 -10.08
CA THR A 213 -10.59 4.47 -9.39
C THR A 213 -11.93 5.11 -9.74
N VAL A 214 -12.72 5.44 -8.71
CA VAL A 214 -13.97 6.18 -8.82
C VAL A 214 -13.65 7.67 -8.60
N LEU A 215 -12.88 8.23 -9.51
CA LEU A 215 -12.73 9.68 -9.58
C LEU A 215 -13.95 10.19 -10.32
N ASN A 216 -14.89 10.81 -9.60
CA ASN A 216 -15.97 11.55 -10.26
C ASN A 216 -15.33 12.48 -11.29
N ARG A 217 -15.85 12.44 -12.52
CA ARG A 217 -15.63 13.51 -13.49
C ARG A 217 -16.17 14.77 -12.82
N ASP A 218 -15.31 15.58 -12.24
CA ASP A 218 -15.70 16.95 -11.88
C ASP A 218 -16.03 17.63 -13.22
N SER A 219 -17.34 17.81 -13.42
CA SER A 219 -18.01 18.81 -14.26
C SER A 219 -17.13 19.49 -15.31
N SER A 220 -17.20 18.99 -16.54
CA SER A 220 -16.97 19.79 -17.74
C SER A 220 -18.33 19.93 -18.41
N ASP A 221 -19.01 21.03 -18.10
CA ASP A 221 -19.90 21.78 -19.00
C ASP A 221 -19.73 23.26 -18.62
#